data_AF-A0A392S4A5-F1
#
_entry.id   AF-A0A392S4A5-F1
#
_cell.length_a   1.000
_cell.length_b   1.000
_cell.length_c   1.000
_cell.angle_alpha   90.00
_cell.angle_beta   90.00
_cell.angle_gamma   90.00
#
_symmetry.space_group_name_H-M   'P 1'
#
loop_
_entity.id
_entity.type
_entity.pdbx_description
1 polymer ?
#
loop_
_entity_poly.entity_id
_entity_poly.type
_entity_poly.pdbx_seq_one_letter_code
_entity_poly.pdbx_strand_id
1 'polypeptide(L)'
;MADALATLSSMFEMNHWNDMPSISIKRLERPAHVFVAEEFLDDKPWFYDIKCFLQSQEYPLGASNKDKKTLRRLSSSFFLNEDVLYKRNYDMVLLRCVDRQEADAL
;
A
#
# COMPACT_ATOMS: atom_id res chain seq x y z
N MET A 1 -27.69 -18.11 -8.84
CA MET A 1 -27.22 -16.70 -8.91
C MET A 1 -28.22 -15.70 -8.34
N ALA A 2 -29.53 -15.99 -8.33
CA ALA A 2 -30.55 -15.10 -7.75
C ALA A 2 -30.48 -14.95 -6.21
N ASP A 3 -29.93 -15.95 -5.51
CA ASP A 3 -29.98 -16.05 -4.05
C ASP A 3 -29.09 -15.02 -3.31
N ALA A 4 -27.94 -14.68 -3.90
CA ALA A 4 -27.00 -13.73 -3.30
C ALA A 4 -27.55 -12.29 -3.31
N LEU A 5 -28.22 -11.90 -4.40
CA LEU A 5 -28.88 -10.59 -4.51
C LEU A 5 -30.08 -10.47 -3.57
N ALA A 6 -30.89 -11.53 -3.46
CA ALA A 6 -32.03 -11.56 -2.55
C ALA A 6 -31.58 -11.44 -1.08
N THR A 7 -30.49 -12.11 -0.72
CA THR A 7 -29.90 -12.05 0.62
C THR A 7 -29.39 -10.64 0.95
N LEU A 8 -28.65 -10.02 0.02
CA LEU A 8 -28.16 -8.64 0.21
C LEU A 8 -29.30 -7.63 0.29
N SER A 9 -30.35 -7.80 -0.52
CA SER A 9 -31.53 -6.95 -0.49
C SER A 9 -32.33 -7.08 0.82
N SER A 10 -32.35 -8.27 1.44
CA SER A 10 -33.03 -8.51 2.72
C SER A 10 -32.29 -7.93 3.93
N MET A 11 -30.99 -7.64 3.81
CA MET A 11 -30.21 -6.97 4.85
C MET A 11 -30.47 -5.45 4.88
N PHE A 12 -31.17 -4.93 3.88
CA PHE A 12 -31.44 -3.51 3.71
C PHE A 12 -32.87 -3.20 4.16
N GLU A 13 -33.05 -2.92 5.44
CA GLU A 13 -34.35 -2.47 5.97
C GLU A 13 -34.53 -0.97 5.72
N MET A 14 -35.47 -0.61 4.84
CA MET A 14 -35.95 0.78 4.71
C MET A 14 -37.24 0.94 5.50
N ASN A 15 -37.23 1.80 6.51
CA ASN A 15 -38.40 2.01 7.39
C ASN A 15 -39.50 2.85 6.71
N HIS A 16 -39.15 3.73 5.75
CA HIS A 16 -40.09 4.53 4.96
C HIS A 16 -39.63 4.73 3.51
N TRP A 17 -40.57 5.10 2.63
CA TRP A 17 -40.32 5.38 1.20
C TRP A 17 -39.29 6.49 0.93
N ASN A 18 -38.96 7.30 1.94
CA ASN A 18 -37.95 8.36 1.87
C ASN A 18 -36.70 8.10 2.73
N ASP A 19 -36.60 6.95 3.41
CA ASP A 19 -35.45 6.60 4.27
C ASP A 19 -34.33 5.90 3.48
N MET A 20 -34.02 6.39 2.27
CA MET A 20 -32.83 5.91 1.57
C MET A 20 -31.60 6.36 2.39
N PRO A 21 -30.78 5.44 2.94
CA PRO A 21 -29.57 5.83 3.65
C PRO A 21 -28.67 6.64 2.72
N SER A 22 -28.54 7.93 3.03
CA SER A 22 -27.66 8.80 2.26
C SER A 22 -26.21 8.36 2.49
N ILE A 23 -25.51 7.99 1.40
CA ILE A 23 -24.08 7.73 1.46
C ILE A 23 -23.40 9.08 1.65
N SER A 24 -22.96 9.38 2.88
CA SER A 24 -22.23 10.62 3.14
C SER A 24 -20.78 10.46 2.68
N ILE A 25 -20.46 11.01 1.50
CA ILE A 25 -19.08 11.09 1.02
C ILE A 25 -18.46 12.36 1.62
N LYS A 26 -17.54 12.19 2.57
CA LYS A 26 -16.78 13.31 3.13
C LYS A 26 -15.53 13.56 2.29
N ARG A 27 -15.31 14.81 1.89
CA ARG A 27 -14.06 15.25 1.30
C ARG A 27 -13.07 15.51 2.43
N LEU A 28 -11.97 14.77 2.45
CA LEU A 28 -10.83 15.10 3.29
C LEU A 28 -10.07 16.26 2.63
N GLU A 29 -9.74 17.30 3.40
CA GLU A 29 -8.95 18.44 2.90
C GLU A 29 -7.51 18.04 2.59
N ARG A 30 -7.03 16.98 3.23
CA ARG A 30 -5.71 16.42 2.97
C ARG A 30 -5.79 15.42 1.81
N PRO A 31 -4.87 15.49 0.85
CA PRO A 31 -4.76 14.47 -0.19
C PRO A 31 -4.56 13.07 0.41
N ALA A 32 -5.09 12.05 -0.25
CA ALA A 32 -4.97 10.66 0.21
C ALA A 32 -3.50 10.19 0.35
N HIS A 33 -2.57 10.81 -0.39
CA HIS A 33 -1.13 10.51 -0.29
C HIS A 33 -0.46 11.06 0.98
N VAL A 34 -1.14 11.93 1.74
CA VAL A 34 -0.64 12.53 3.01
C VAL A 34 -0.94 11.64 4.22
N PHE A 35 -1.60 10.49 4.03
CA PHE A 35 -1.57 9.45 5.06
C PHE A 35 -0.15 8.92 5.17
N VAL A 36 0.61 9.52 6.08
CA VAL A 36 1.89 9.02 6.57
C VAL A 36 1.62 7.59 7.01
N ALA A 37 2.14 6.61 6.25
CA ALA A 37 2.31 5.27 6.78
C ALA A 37 3.09 5.43 8.09
N GLU A 38 2.56 4.86 9.18
CA GLU A 38 3.04 5.00 10.56
C GLU A 38 4.51 5.40 10.64
N GLU A 39 4.77 6.54 11.29
CA GLU A 39 6.10 7.09 11.49
C GLU A 39 6.95 6.02 12.22
N PHE A 40 7.64 5.19 11.44
CA PHE A 40 8.54 4.19 11.99
C PHE A 40 9.65 4.99 12.69
N LEU A 41 9.87 4.72 13.97
CA LEU A 41 10.96 5.31 14.77
C LEU A 41 12.38 4.96 14.25
N ASP A 42 12.47 4.21 13.16
CA ASP A 42 13.72 3.82 12.53
C ASP A 42 14.07 4.87 11.46
N ASP A 43 15.30 5.40 11.49
CA ASP A 43 15.83 6.36 10.49
C ASP A 43 15.96 5.76 9.08
N LYS A 44 15.49 4.52 8.89
CA LYS A 44 15.60 3.80 7.62
C LYS A 44 14.47 4.22 6.67
N PRO A 45 14.77 4.35 5.37
CA PRO A 45 13.76 4.62 4.38
C PRO A 45 12.73 3.48 4.33
N TRP A 46 11.49 3.80 3.95
CA TRP A 46 10.38 2.84 3.87
C TRP A 46 10.66 1.62 2.98
N PHE A 47 11.61 1.73 2.05
CA PHE A 47 12.00 0.66 1.13
C PHE A 47 13.23 -0.13 1.58
N TYR A 48 13.77 0.13 2.78
CA TYR A 48 15.01 -0.46 3.26
C TYR A 48 15.04 -1.99 3.15
N ASP A 49 14.03 -2.66 3.71
CA ASP A 49 13.96 -4.12 3.71
C ASP A 49 13.85 -4.71 2.29
N ILE A 50 13.20 -3.98 1.37
CA ILE A 50 13.10 -4.37 -0.05
C ILE A 50 14.49 -4.29 -0.70
N LYS A 51 15.21 -3.19 -0.47
CA LYS A 51 16.56 -2.98 -1.00
C LYS A 51 17.52 -4.05 -0.49
N CYS A 52 17.55 -4.30 0.83
CA CYS A 52 18.38 -5.34 1.43
C CYS A 52 18.03 -6.73 0.89
N PHE A 53 16.73 -7.07 0.81
CA PHE A 53 16.31 -8.35 0.27
C PHE A 53 16.73 -8.53 -1.20
N LEU A 54 16.63 -7.50 -2.04
CA LEU A 54 17.09 -7.59 -3.43
C LEU A 54 18.62 -7.72 -3.54
N GLN A 55 19.38 -7.11 -2.63
CA GLN A 55 20.85 -7.19 -2.59
C GLN A 55 21.37 -8.54 -2.11
N SER A 56 20.90 -9.02 -0.95
CA SER A 56 21.46 -10.20 -0.28
C SER A 56 20.56 -11.44 -0.28
N GLN A 57 19.30 -11.32 -0.71
CA GLN A 57 18.27 -12.36 -0.58
C GLN A 57 17.97 -12.76 0.88
N GLU A 58 18.34 -11.91 1.84
CA GLU A 58 18.11 -12.13 3.26
C GLU A 58 16.83 -11.45 3.75
N TYR A 59 16.26 -12.00 4.82
CA TYR A 59 15.05 -11.46 5.44
C TYR A 59 15.40 -10.72 6.73
N PRO A 60 14.60 -9.73 7.15
CA PRO A 60 14.77 -9.07 8.43
C PRO A 60 14.79 -10.08 9.59
N LEU A 61 15.60 -9.79 10.61
CA LEU A 61 15.67 -10.58 11.83
C LEU A 61 14.28 -10.64 12.48
N GLY A 62 13.84 -11.85 12.83
CA GLY A 62 12.52 -12.07 13.42
C GLY A 62 11.34 -12.07 12.45
N ALA A 63 11.56 -11.89 11.13
CA ALA A 63 10.48 -11.92 10.14
C ALA A 63 9.74 -13.28 10.15
N SER A 64 8.42 -13.25 10.30
CA SER A 64 7.60 -14.46 10.26
C SER A 64 7.54 -15.04 8.84
N ASN A 65 7.12 -16.30 8.70
CA ASN A 65 6.94 -16.91 7.36
C ASN A 65 5.96 -16.12 6.47
N LYS A 66 4.97 -15.45 7.09
CA LYS A 66 4.02 -14.58 6.39
C LYS A 66 4.73 -13.33 5.88
N ASP A 67 5.53 -12.68 6.71
CA ASP A 67 6.26 -11.45 6.34
C ASP A 67 7.28 -11.73 5.24
N LYS A 68 8.01 -12.85 5.33
CA LYS A 68 8.92 -13.30 4.26
C LYS A 68 8.19 -13.49 2.93
N LYS A 69 6.98 -14.05 2.95
CA LYS A 69 6.14 -14.22 1.75
C LYS A 69 5.65 -12.88 1.21
N THR A 70 5.27 -11.96 2.09
CA THR A 70 4.86 -10.60 1.72
C THR A 70 6.03 -9.84 1.09
N LEU A 71 7.21 -9.87 1.69
CA LEU A 71 8.41 -9.18 1.20
C LEU A 71 8.82 -9.69 -0.18
N ARG A 72 8.82 -11.02 -0.41
CA ARG A 72 9.08 -11.60 -1.74
C ARG A 72 8.11 -11.08 -2.80
N ARG A 73 6.81 -11.06 -2.47
CA ARG A 73 5.76 -10.58 -3.38
C ARG A 73 5.93 -9.09 -3.67
N LEU A 74 6.16 -8.29 -2.63
CA LEU A 74 6.36 -6.85 -2.77
C LEU A 74 7.57 -6.55 -3.65
N SER A 75 8.70 -7.19 -3.37
CA SER A 75 9.98 -7.00 -4.09
C SER A 75 9.90 -7.34 -5.57
N SER A 76 8.96 -8.19 -6.00
CA SER A 76 8.75 -8.48 -7.44
C SER A 76 8.39 -7.25 -8.28
N SER A 77 7.79 -6.23 -7.66
CA SER A 77 7.48 -4.96 -8.31
C SER A 77 8.65 -3.97 -8.34
N PHE A 78 9.81 -4.33 -7.79
CA PHE A 78 10.97 -3.46 -7.69
C PHE A 78 12.18 -4.02 -8.45
N PHE A 79 13.04 -3.11 -8.88
CA PHE A 79 14.29 -3.37 -9.58
C PHE A 79 15.40 -2.59 -8.88
N LEU A 80 16.52 -3.25 -8.61
CA LEU A 80 17.70 -2.61 -8.06
C LEU A 80 18.76 -2.49 -9.16
N ASN A 81 19.22 -1.27 -9.40
CA ASN A 81 20.36 -1.00 -10.28
C ASN A 81 21.47 -0.37 -9.44
N GLU A 82 22.57 -1.10 -9.28
CA GLU A 82 23.65 -0.72 -8.37
C GLU A 82 23.10 -0.49 -6.96
N ASP A 83 23.00 0.76 -6.53
CA ASP A 83 22.47 1.15 -5.23
C ASP A 83 21.13 1.91 -5.30
N VAL A 84 20.61 2.12 -6.51
CA VAL A 84 19.36 2.86 -6.75
C VAL A 84 18.19 1.88 -6.94
N LEU A 85 17.17 2.03 -6.10
CA LEU A 85 15.95 1.23 -6.17
C LEU A 85 14.91 1.90 -7.07
N TYR A 86 14.30 1.12 -7.94
CA TYR A 86 13.25 1.55 -8.86
C TYR A 86 11.98 0.73 -8.65
N LYS A 87 10.82 1.39 -8.64
CA LYS A 87 9.51 0.77 -8.69
C LYS A 87 9.07 0.62 -10.15
N ARG A 88 8.64 -0.58 -10.53
CA ARG A 88 8.03 -0.85 -11.84
C ARG A 88 6.58 -0.37 -11.84
N ASN A 89 6.23 0.51 -12.76
CA ASN A 89 4.83 0.85 -13.04
C ASN A 89 4.26 -0.01 -14.18
N TYR A 90 2.94 0.05 -14.33
CA TYR A 90 2.20 -0.62 -15.40
C TYR A 90 2.50 -0.07 -16.80
N ASP A 91 2.98 1.17 -16.88
CA ASP A 91 3.31 1.90 -18.11
C ASP A 91 4.77 1.69 -18.55
N MET A 92 5.48 0.73 -17.95
CA MET A 92 6.91 0.44 -18.16
C MET A 92 7.88 1.55 -17.68
N VAL A 93 7.38 2.64 -17.09
CA VAL A 93 8.22 3.68 -16.50
C VAL A 93 8.77 3.18 -15.17
N LEU A 94 10.07 3.36 -14.96
CA LEU A 94 10.74 3.08 -13.70
C LEU A 94 10.79 4.34 -12.84
N LEU A 95 10.11 4.32 -11.70
CA LEU A 95 10.13 5.42 -10.74
C LEU A 95 11.23 5.18 -9.71
N ARG A 96 12.15 6.14 -9.56
CA ARG A 96 13.20 6.07 -8.55
C ARG A 96 12.60 6.20 -7.14
N CYS A 97 12.96 5.30 -6.25
CA CYS A 97 12.65 5.41 -4.83
C CYS A 97 13.62 6.39 -4.19
N VAL A 98 13.09 7.39 -3.50
CA VAL A 98 13.83 8.39 -2.73
C VAL A 98 13.40 8.32 -1.27
N ASP A 99 14.34 8.57 -0.37
CA ASP A 99 14.01 8.71 1.05
C ASP A 99 13.38 10.08 1.32
N ARG A 100 12.95 10.30 2.57
CA ARG A 100 12.31 11.55 2.96
C ARG A 100 13.25 12.75 2.85
N GLN A 101 14.51 12.59 3.28
CA GLN A 101 15.48 13.68 3.29
C GLN A 101 15.86 14.11 1.88
N GLU A 102 16.04 13.15 0.98
CA GLU A 102 16.26 13.38 -0.43
C GLU A 102 15.03 14.00 -1.11
N ALA A 103 13.82 13.53 -0.78
CA ALA A 103 12.59 14.12 -1.31
C ALA A 103 12.41 15.58 -0.88
N ASP A 104 12.76 15.91 0.36
CA ASP A 104 12.68 17.28 0.88
C ASP A 104 13.75 18.23 0.26
N ALA A 105 14.78 17.66 -0.37
CA ALA A 105 15.86 18.41 -1.02
C ALA A 105 15.68 18.62 -2.53
N LEU A 106 14.63 18.04 -3.14
CA LEU A 106 14.28 18.14 -4.57
C LEU A 106 13.27 19.25 -4.85
#